data_AF-A0A920A8X5-F1
#
_entry.id   AF-A0A920A8X5-F1
#
_cell.length_a   1.000
_cell.length_b   1.000
_cell.length_c   1.000
_cell.angle_alpha   90.00
_cell.angle_beta   90.00
_cell.angle_gamma   90.00
#
_symmetry.space_group_name_H-M   'P 1'
#
loop_
_entity.id
_entity.type
_entity.pdbx_description
1 polymer ?
#
loop_
_entity_poly.entity_id
_entity_poly.type
_entity_poly.pdbx_seq_one_letter_code
_entity_poly.pdbx_strand_id
1 'polypeptide(L)' 'MCEEINHHPKWTNIYNIIDIELNTHDINGISELDFKLSEYMNITYNEIESD' A
#
# COMPACT_ATOMS: atom_id res chain seq x y z
N MET A 1 -2.15 -4.09 9.17
CA MET A 1 -2.87 -3.94 7.89
C MET A 1 -2.55 -5.02 6.87
N CYS A 2 -1.39 -5.04 6.18
CA CYS A 2 -1.13 -6.00 5.07
C CYS A 2 -1.40 -7.47 5.47
N GLU A 3 -0.86 -7.90 6.62
CA GLU A 3 -1.09 -9.25 7.17
C GLU A 3 -2.55 -9.50 7.56
N GLU A 4 -3.28 -8.47 7.99
CA GLU A 4 -4.67 -8.61 8.45
C GLU A 4 -5.65 -8.81 7.29
N ILE A 5 -5.40 -8.15 6.15
CA ILE A 5 -6.20 -8.31 4.93
C ILE A 5 -5.60 -9.32 3.95
N ASN A 6 -4.49 -9.96 4.32
CA ASN A 6 -3.70 -10.87 3.49
C ASN A 6 -3.42 -10.30 2.08
N HIS A 7 -2.96 -9.04 2.05
CA HIS A 7 -2.68 -8.31 0.81
C HIS A 7 -1.44 -7.45 0.99
N HIS A 8 -0.45 -7.63 0.11
CA HIS A 8 0.87 -7.03 0.25
C HIS A 8 1.20 -6.14 -0.94
N PRO A 9 1.81 -4.97 -0.72
CA PRO A 9 2.29 -4.16 -1.82
C PRO A 9 3.55 -4.76 -2.43
N LYS A 10 3.79 -4.41 -3.69
CA LYS A 10 5.15 -4.39 -4.21
C LYS A 10 5.70 -2.99 -3.97
N TRP A 11 6.83 -2.88 -3.27
CA TRP A 11 7.46 -1.59 -3.03
C TRP A 11 8.97 -1.60 -3.24
N THR A 12 9.52 -0.43 -3.53
CA THR A 12 10.97 -0.19 -3.59
C THR A 12 11.30 1.03 -2.74
N ASN A 13 12.28 0.90 -1.86
CA ASN A 13 12.79 2.02 -1.06
C ASN A 13 14.09 2.56 -1.69
N ILE A 14 14.10 3.85 -1.99
CA ILE A 14 15.26 4.62 -2.45
C ILE A 14 15.49 5.76 -1.47
N TYR A 15 16.28 5.50 -0.44
CA TYR A 15 16.62 6.46 0.62
C TYR A 15 15.36 7.02 1.30
N ASN A 16 14.90 8.21 0.90
CA ASN A 16 13.73 8.89 1.46
C ASN A 16 12.48 8.78 0.56
N ILE A 17 12.52 7.96 -0.49
CA ILE A 17 11.40 7.74 -1.41
C ILE A 17 10.99 6.28 -1.32
N ILE A 18 9.69 6.02 -1.15
CA ILE A 18 9.09 4.69 -1.27
C ILE A 18 8.19 4.70 -2.51
N ASP A 19 8.56 3.91 -3.52
CA ASP A 19 7.75 3.66 -4.70
C ASP A 19 6.88 2.43 -4.47
N ILE A 20 5.57 2.52 -4.74
CA ILE A 20 4.57 1.52 -4.35
C ILE A 20 3.70 1.17 -5.56
N GLU A 21 3.60 -0.13 -5.84
CA GLU A 21 2.70 -0.73 -6.81
C GLU A 21 1.71 -1.66 -6.08
N LEU A 22 0.42 -1.47 -6.34
CA LEU A 22 -0.66 -2.29 -5.79
C LEU A 22 -1.38 -3.01 -6.92
N ASN A 23 -1.50 -4.34 -6.77
CA ASN A 23 -2.30 -5.19 -7.62
C ASN A 23 -2.75 -6.43 -6.86
N THR A 24 -3.83 -7.04 -7.33
CA THR A 24 -4.34 -8.31 -6.82
C THR A 24 -3.96 -9.44 -7.78
N HIS A 25 -2.94 -10.21 -7.37
CA HIS A 25 -2.34 -11.28 -8.18
C HIS A 25 -3.36 -12.31 -8.68
N ASP A 26 -4.29 -12.73 -7.82
CA ASP A 26 -5.26 -13.80 -8.12
C ASP A 26 -6.17 -13.48 -9.30
N ILE A 27 -6.42 -12.18 -9.54
CA ILE A 27 -7.23 -11.71 -10.67
C ILE A 27 -6.40 -11.01 -11.75
N ASN A 28 -5.07 -10.99 -11.60
CA ASN A 28 -4.14 -10.28 -12.47
C ASN A 28 -4.61 -8.85 -12.79
N GLY A 29 -5.05 -8.11 -11.76
CA GLY A 29 -5.75 -6.84 -11.91
C GLY A 29 -5.94 -6.11 -10.58
N ILE A 30 -6.80 -5.09 -10.57
CA ILE A 30 -7.09 -4.26 -9.39
C ILE A 30 -8.34 -4.77 -8.68
N SER A 31 -8.31 -4.87 -7.36
CA SER A 31 -9.45 -5.19 -6.51
C SER A 31 -9.66 -4.16 -5.38
N GLU A 32 -10.71 -4.36 -4.58
CA GLU A 32 -10.95 -3.55 -3.38
C GLU A 32 -9.82 -3.62 -2.34
N LEU A 33 -9.05 -4.72 -2.32
CA LEU A 33 -7.92 -4.86 -1.40
C LEU A 33 -6.81 -3.83 -1.70
N ASP A 34 -6.60 -3.53 -2.99
CA ASP A 34 -5.65 -2.51 -3.43
C ASP A 34 -6.07 -1.13 -2.91
N PHE A 35 -7.36 -0.79 -3.03
CA PHE A 35 -7.88 0.48 -2.55
C PHE A 35 -7.81 0.60 -1.02
N LYS A 36 -8.17 -0.46 -0.29
CA LYS A 36 -8.09 -0.48 1.19
C LYS A 36 -6.67 -0.28 1.69
N LEU A 37 -5.71 -0.95 1.04
CA LEU A 37 -4.30 -0.80 1.40
C LEU A 37 -3.76 0.59 1.04
N SER A 38 -4.15 1.13 -0.12
CA SER A 38 -3.80 2.49 -0.55
C SER A 38 -4.33 3.56 0.42
N GLU A 39 -5.57 3.41 0.89
CA GLU A 39 -6.17 4.35 1.85
C GLU A 39 -5.42 4.34 3.19
N TYR A 40 -5.13 3.15 3.70
CA TYR A 40 -4.34 2.99 4.91
C TYR A 40 -2.95 3.65 4.78
N MET A 41 -2.25 3.41 3.66
CA MET A 41 -0.95 4.04 3.39
C MET A 41 -1.04 5.57 3.37
N ASN A 42 -2.08 6.12 2.73
CA ASN A 42 -2.28 7.57 2.67
C ASN A 42 -2.53 8.17 4.06
N ILE A 43 -3.34 7.50 4.91
CA ILE A 43 -3.56 7.93 6.29
C ILE A 43 -2.25 7.91 7.07
N THR A 44 -1.51 6.81 7.03
CA THR A 44 -0.22 6.68 7.74
C THR A 44 0.80 7.71 7.26
N TYR A 45 0.86 8.00 5.95
CA TYR A 45 1.73 9.06 5.42
C TYR A 45 1.38 10.43 6.01
N ASN A 46 0.08 10.78 6.04
CA ASN A 46 -0.36 12.07 6.58
C ASN A 46 -0.11 12.19 8.09
N GLU A 47 -0.20 11.09 8.84
CA GLU A 47 0.15 11.05 10.26
C GLU A 47 1.65 11.35 10.46
N ILE A 48 2.52 10.74 9.68
CA ILE A 48 3.98 10.97 9.74
C ILE A 48 4.35 12.40 9.35
N GLU A 49 3.73 12.96 8.31
CA GLU A 49 4.01 14.34 7.86
C GLU A 49 3.48 15.42 8.82
N SER A 50 2.59 15.04 9.74
CA SER A 50 2.03 15.96 10.74
C SER A 50 2.87 16.05 12.02
N ASP A 51 3.88 15.18 12.17
CA ASP A 51 4.84 15.14 13.30
C ASP A 51 6.10 15.98 13.02
#